data_AF-A0A535QHN3-F1
#
_entry.id   AF-A0A535QHN3-F1
#
_cell.length_a   1.000
_cell.length_b   1.000
_cell.length_c   1.000
_cell.angle_alpha   90.00
_cell.angle_beta   90.00
_cell.angle_gamma   90.00
#
_symmetry.space_group_name_H-M   'P 1'
#
loop_
_entity.id
_entity.type
_entity.pdbx_description
1 polymer ?
#
loop_
_entity_poly.entity_id
_entity_poly.type
_entity_poly.pdbx_seq_one_letter_code
_entity_poly.pdbx_strand_id
1 'polypeptide(L)'
;MFEDIERRWDNPTTEEQQRFGRKPGMGHQKLFEVRELDNDVSFLRNYLTEDLVKDLDLYLFKKDGDEWVISEKSWEKVRDGIVASLTNFGYPYLVVDNGDYRGNRELYIKHMFEGQELDLNYAEKTLQHVYTLWGRPVHLETLYEGKRILLTYDGERNTKSTLEK
;
A
#
# COMPACT_ATOMS: atom_id res chain seq x y z
N MET A 1 10.68 -5.20 15.71
CA MET A 1 9.62 -4.28 16.20
C MET A 1 8.95 -4.80 17.45
N PHE A 2 8.36 -6.01 17.48
CA PHE A 2 7.84 -6.57 18.75
C PHE A 2 8.91 -6.65 19.84
N GLU A 3 10.11 -7.13 19.52
CA GLU A 3 11.25 -7.14 20.47
C GLU A 3 11.61 -5.72 20.98
N ASP A 4 11.48 -4.70 20.13
CA ASP A 4 11.70 -3.31 20.54
C ASP A 4 10.64 -2.83 21.53
N ILE A 5 9.36 -3.16 21.27
CA ILE A 5 8.25 -2.85 22.18
C ILE A 5 8.45 -3.53 23.53
N GLU A 6 8.73 -4.83 23.51
CA GLU A 6 8.96 -5.62 24.74
C GLU A 6 10.10 -5.01 25.56
N ARG A 7 11.25 -4.75 24.92
CA ARG A 7 12.41 -4.11 25.55
C ARG A 7 12.07 -2.76 26.20
N ARG A 8 11.33 -1.89 25.50
CA ARG A 8 10.96 -0.54 25.99
C ARG A 8 9.95 -0.57 27.14
N TRP A 9 9.04 -1.54 27.15
CA TRP A 9 8.06 -1.69 28.24
C TRP A 9 8.58 -2.52 29.42
N ASP A 10 9.60 -3.36 29.20
CA ASP A 10 10.32 -4.01 30.30
C ASP A 10 11.25 -3.03 31.02
N ASN A 11 11.88 -2.14 30.27
CA ASN A 11 12.88 -1.19 30.79
C ASN A 11 12.55 0.27 30.42
N PRO A 12 11.41 0.83 30.87
CA PRO A 12 11.04 2.20 30.55
C PRO A 12 11.97 3.20 31.25
N THR A 13 12.30 4.29 30.56
CA THR A 13 13.12 5.36 31.11
C THR A 13 12.40 6.08 32.27
N THR A 14 13.15 6.75 33.14
CA THR A 14 12.58 7.52 34.26
C THR A 14 11.57 8.57 33.78
N GLU A 15 11.84 9.22 32.65
CA GLU A 15 10.91 10.19 32.05
C GLU A 15 9.61 9.51 31.62
N GLU A 16 9.66 8.35 30.96
CA GLU A 16 8.47 7.64 30.52
C GLU A 16 7.63 7.10 31.69
N GLN A 17 8.29 6.72 32.80
CA GLN A 17 7.60 6.34 34.03
C GLN A 17 6.84 7.53 34.63
N GLN A 18 7.44 8.72 34.66
CA GLN A 18 6.82 9.92 35.22
C GLN A 18 5.72 10.49 34.31
N ARG A 19 5.98 10.55 33.00
CA ARG A 19 5.09 11.21 32.04
C ARG A 19 3.93 10.33 31.58
N PHE A 20 4.18 9.04 31.39
CA PHE A 20 3.19 8.10 30.83
C PHE A 20 2.77 7.01 31.82
N GLY A 21 3.32 7.00 33.05
CA GLY A 21 2.98 6.01 34.06
C GLY A 21 3.42 4.59 33.69
N ARG A 22 4.40 4.42 32.79
CA ARG A 22 4.90 3.09 32.42
C ARG A 22 5.50 2.40 33.63
N LYS A 23 5.22 1.11 33.77
CA LYS A 23 5.79 0.27 34.82
C LYS A 23 6.81 -0.69 34.20
N PRO A 24 8.00 -0.87 34.79
CA PRO A 24 8.94 -1.90 34.36
C PRO A 24 8.35 -3.31 34.37
N GLY A 25 8.88 -4.19 33.53
CA GLY A 25 8.43 -5.58 33.39
C GLY A 25 7.07 -5.78 32.70
N MET A 26 6.56 -4.77 31.99
CA MET A 26 5.27 -4.84 31.30
C MET A 26 5.39 -5.17 29.81
N GLY A 27 6.58 -5.56 29.33
CA GLY A 27 6.85 -5.82 27.91
C GLY A 27 5.89 -6.84 27.31
N HIS A 28 5.81 -8.01 27.93
CA HIS A 28 4.93 -9.08 27.47
C HIS A 28 3.45 -8.67 27.44
N GLN A 29 2.96 -7.99 28.49
CA GLN A 29 1.59 -7.50 28.53
C GLN A 29 1.34 -6.50 27.39
N LYS A 30 2.29 -5.61 27.13
CA LYS A 30 2.16 -4.65 26.03
C LYS A 30 2.11 -5.34 24.67
N LEU A 31 2.88 -6.41 24.45
CA LEU A 31 2.81 -7.18 23.20
C LEU A 31 1.40 -7.69 22.91
N PHE A 32 0.70 -8.24 23.92
CA PHE A 32 -0.67 -8.71 23.74
C PHE A 32 -1.66 -7.57 23.52
N GLU A 33 -1.51 -6.46 24.26
CA GLU A 33 -2.32 -5.27 24.06
C GLU A 33 -2.19 -4.73 22.62
N VAL A 34 -0.96 -4.64 22.10
CA VAL A 34 -0.72 -4.19 20.72
C VAL A 34 -1.37 -5.14 19.71
N ARG A 35 -1.24 -6.45 19.90
CA ARG A 35 -1.85 -7.45 19.00
C ARG A 35 -3.38 -7.45 19.03
N GLU A 36 -3.97 -7.00 20.14
CA GLU A 36 -5.42 -6.88 20.28
C GLU A 36 -5.95 -5.58 19.66
N LEU A 37 -5.21 -4.49 19.78
CA LEU A 37 -5.67 -3.15 19.41
C LEU A 37 -5.21 -2.67 18.03
N ASP A 38 -4.08 -3.16 17.52
CA ASP A 38 -3.46 -2.68 16.29
C ASP A 38 -3.59 -3.68 15.14
N ASN A 39 -3.87 -3.16 13.94
CA ASN A 39 -3.69 -3.89 12.67
C ASN A 39 -2.34 -3.54 12.05
N ASP A 40 -1.96 -4.15 10.92
CA ASP A 40 -0.65 -3.94 10.28
C ASP A 40 -0.32 -2.45 10.05
N VAL A 41 -1.32 -1.67 9.63
CA VAL A 41 -1.20 -0.24 9.32
C VAL A 41 -0.97 0.58 10.60
N SER A 42 -1.78 0.37 11.63
CA SER A 42 -1.63 1.12 12.89
C SER A 42 -0.40 0.67 13.66
N PHE A 43 -0.04 -0.62 13.58
CA PHE A 43 1.15 -1.19 14.21
C PHE A 43 2.43 -0.52 13.69
N LEU A 44 2.61 -0.43 12.36
CA LEU A 44 3.76 0.28 11.79
C LEU A 44 3.73 1.77 12.12
N ARG A 45 2.57 2.43 11.99
CA ARG A 45 2.44 3.86 12.27
C ARG A 45 2.84 4.22 13.71
N ASN A 46 2.42 3.39 14.66
CA ASN A 46 2.56 3.65 16.09
C ASN A 46 3.92 3.18 16.65
N TYR A 47 4.51 2.14 16.08
CA TYR A 47 5.67 1.46 16.68
C TYR A 47 6.94 1.42 15.82
N LEU A 48 6.89 1.86 14.55
CA LEU A 48 8.09 2.09 13.76
C LEU A 48 8.68 3.48 14.08
N THR A 49 9.43 3.52 15.18
CA THR A 49 10.02 4.75 15.73
C THR A 49 11.24 5.21 14.93
N GLU A 50 11.65 6.47 15.12
CA GLU A 50 12.86 7.03 14.51
C GLU A 50 14.12 6.22 14.87
N ASP A 51 14.29 5.91 16.15
CA ASP A 51 15.43 5.11 16.63
C ASP A 51 15.44 3.73 15.99
N LEU A 52 14.27 3.08 15.88
CA LEU A 52 14.17 1.76 15.26
C LEU A 52 14.47 1.80 13.75
N VAL A 53 14.02 2.85 13.04
CA VAL A 53 14.34 3.06 11.62
C VAL A 53 15.85 3.21 11.43
N LYS A 54 16.53 3.95 12.31
CA LYS A 54 17.99 4.13 12.27
C LYS A 54 18.74 2.84 12.63
N ASP A 55 18.33 2.16 13.70
CA ASP A 55 18.95 0.92 14.18
C ASP A 55 18.89 -0.18 13.11
N LEU A 56 17.81 -0.22 12.33
CA LEU A 56 17.59 -1.19 11.26
C LEU A 56 18.10 -0.72 9.88
N ASP A 57 18.66 0.50 9.77
CA ASP A 57 19.02 1.18 8.51
C ASP A 57 17.94 1.05 7.44
N LEU A 58 16.69 1.37 7.79
CA LEU A 58 15.58 1.34 6.84
C LEU A 58 15.60 2.55 5.92
N TYR A 59 15.31 2.31 4.64
CA TYR A 59 15.22 3.35 3.61
C TYR A 59 14.22 2.95 2.53
N LEU A 60 13.70 3.95 1.81
CA LEU A 60 12.96 3.70 0.58
C LEU A 60 13.94 3.68 -0.60
N PHE A 61 13.62 2.88 -1.59
CA PHE A 61 14.41 2.76 -2.81
C PHE A 61 13.50 2.80 -4.04
N LYS A 62 14.05 3.20 -5.18
CA LYS A 62 13.36 3.20 -6.46
C LYS A 62 14.32 2.78 -7.56
N LYS A 63 13.77 2.33 -8.69
CA LYS A 63 14.57 2.08 -9.88
C LYS A 63 14.77 3.40 -10.62
N ASP A 64 16.02 3.75 -10.92
CA ASP A 64 16.40 4.89 -11.76
C ASP A 64 17.17 4.34 -12.97
N GLY A 65 16.50 4.31 -14.12
CA GLY A 65 16.96 3.54 -15.28
C GLY A 65 17.06 2.04 -14.96
N ASP A 66 18.29 1.51 -14.97
CA ASP A 66 18.58 0.11 -14.65
C ASP A 66 19.15 -0.11 -13.24
N GLU A 67 19.38 0.96 -12.48
CA GLU A 67 19.96 0.88 -11.15
C GLU A 67 18.92 1.07 -10.05
N TRP A 68 19.13 0.42 -8.91
CA TRP A 68 18.34 0.67 -7.70
C TRP A 68 19.04 1.74 -6.87
N VAL A 69 18.34 2.84 -6.63
CA VAL A 69 18.85 3.98 -5.86
C VAL A 69 18.03 4.20 -4.61
N ILE A 70 18.70 4.61 -3.53
CA ILE A 70 18.03 5.03 -2.29
C ILE A 70 17.31 6.34 -2.58
N SER A 71 15.99 6.36 -2.39
CA SER A 71 15.15 7.53 -2.64
C SER A 71 14.92 8.36 -1.38
N GLU A 72 14.91 7.74 -0.19
CA GLU A 72 14.61 8.45 1.05
C GLU A 72 15.17 7.72 2.28
N LYS A 73 15.64 8.51 3.26
CA LYS A 73 16.15 8.05 4.57
C LYS A 73 15.53 8.76 5.77
N SER A 74 14.76 9.84 5.58
CA SER A 74 14.01 10.50 6.66
C SER A 74 13.00 9.52 7.27
N TRP A 75 13.03 9.40 8.59
CA TRP A 75 12.20 8.44 9.32
C TRP A 75 10.71 8.60 9.03
N GLU A 76 10.18 9.84 9.03
CA GLU A 76 8.74 10.03 8.79
C GLU A 76 8.35 9.49 7.42
N LYS A 77 9.14 9.81 6.40
CA LYS A 77 8.85 9.39 5.04
C LYS A 77 9.06 7.90 4.81
N VAL A 78 10.08 7.29 5.44
CA VAL A 78 10.29 5.84 5.41
C VAL A 78 9.10 5.12 6.03
N ARG A 79 8.70 5.52 7.24
CA ARG A 79 7.52 4.97 7.91
C ARG A 79 6.27 5.15 7.06
N ASP A 80 6.01 6.36 6.59
CA ASP A 80 4.79 6.68 5.86
C ASP A 80 4.75 5.95 4.50
N GLY A 81 5.88 5.77 3.84
CA GLY A 81 5.98 4.98 2.61
C GLY A 81 5.69 3.49 2.84
N ILE A 82 6.24 2.90 3.90
CA ILE A 82 5.95 1.49 4.26
C ILE A 82 4.47 1.35 4.64
N VAL A 83 3.92 2.26 5.43
CA VAL A 83 2.50 2.25 5.81
C VAL A 83 1.59 2.41 4.58
N ALA A 84 1.92 3.31 3.66
CA ALA A 84 1.21 3.48 2.40
C ALA A 84 1.19 2.19 1.58
N SER A 85 2.31 1.46 1.52
CA SER A 85 2.41 0.18 0.79
C SER A 85 1.49 -0.92 1.32
N LEU A 86 1.00 -0.79 2.56
CA LEU A 86 0.06 -1.72 3.18
C LEU A 86 -1.37 -1.15 3.26
N THR A 87 -1.60 0.05 2.72
CA THR A 87 -2.96 0.58 2.58
C THR A 87 -3.72 -0.32 1.62
N ASN A 88 -4.96 -0.68 1.98
CA ASN A 88 -5.74 -1.71 1.29
C ASN A 88 -4.97 -3.04 1.10
N PHE A 89 -4.14 -3.42 2.07
CA PHE A 89 -3.25 -4.59 2.03
C PHE A 89 -2.29 -4.61 0.83
N GLY A 90 -1.93 -3.43 0.31
CA GLY A 90 -1.06 -3.29 -0.86
C GLY A 90 -1.75 -3.62 -2.19
N TYR A 91 -3.07 -3.79 -2.18
CA TYR A 91 -3.85 -3.97 -3.40
C TYR A 91 -4.36 -2.62 -3.91
N PRO A 92 -4.35 -2.40 -5.24
CA PRO A 92 -4.91 -1.19 -5.81
C PRO A 92 -6.41 -1.10 -5.53
N TYR A 93 -6.89 0.11 -5.21
CA TYR A 93 -8.31 0.32 -4.97
C TYR A 93 -9.07 0.46 -6.30
N LEU A 94 -9.77 -0.61 -6.69
CA LEU A 94 -10.56 -0.66 -7.92
C LEU A 94 -12.06 -0.68 -7.61
N VAL A 95 -12.84 0.07 -8.38
CA VAL A 95 -14.30 0.09 -8.27
C VAL A 95 -14.94 -0.20 -9.62
N VAL A 96 -16.07 -0.90 -9.62
CA VAL A 96 -16.93 -1.00 -10.80
C VAL A 96 -17.72 0.30 -10.90
N ASP A 97 -17.41 1.11 -11.91
CA ASP A 97 -18.09 2.38 -12.17
C ASP A 97 -19.36 2.17 -13.00
N ASN A 98 -19.32 1.25 -13.99
CA ASN A 98 -20.46 0.93 -14.84
C ASN A 98 -20.45 -0.54 -15.30
N GLY A 99 -21.54 -1.28 -15.03
CA GLY A 99 -21.72 -2.68 -15.47
C GLY A 99 -22.49 -2.85 -16.80
N ASP A 100 -22.94 -1.76 -17.41
CA ASP A 100 -23.57 -1.73 -18.74
C ASP A 100 -22.93 -0.63 -19.60
N TYR A 101 -21.61 -0.61 -19.62
CA TYR A 101 -20.88 0.39 -20.38
C TYR A 101 -21.24 0.29 -21.87
N ARG A 102 -21.54 1.44 -22.48
CA ARG A 102 -22.01 1.59 -23.87
C ARG A 102 -23.29 0.82 -24.22
N GLY A 103 -24.05 0.34 -23.24
CA GLY A 103 -25.28 -0.44 -23.46
C GLY A 103 -25.04 -1.86 -23.97
N ASN A 104 -23.80 -2.37 -23.82
CA ASN A 104 -23.38 -3.68 -24.33
C ASN A 104 -23.10 -4.70 -23.21
N ARG A 105 -23.43 -4.38 -21.94
CA ARG A 105 -23.03 -5.13 -20.75
C ARG A 105 -21.51 -5.27 -20.61
N GLU A 106 -20.78 -4.28 -21.12
CA GLU A 106 -19.33 -4.17 -20.93
C GLU A 106 -19.05 -3.65 -19.50
N LEU A 107 -17.98 -4.13 -18.89
CA LEU A 107 -17.61 -3.75 -17.53
C LEU A 107 -16.62 -2.60 -17.56
N TYR A 108 -16.95 -1.49 -16.90
CA TYR A 108 -16.06 -0.36 -16.71
C TYR A 108 -15.59 -0.30 -15.26
N ILE A 109 -14.30 -0.52 -15.06
CA ILE A 109 -13.60 -0.48 -13.79
C ILE A 109 -12.78 0.80 -13.73
N LYS A 110 -12.81 1.47 -12.58
CA LYS A 110 -12.00 2.65 -12.32
C LYS A 110 -11.01 2.36 -11.21
N HIS A 111 -9.73 2.62 -11.48
CA HIS A 111 -8.71 2.66 -10.46
C HIS A 111 -8.78 4.00 -9.72
N MET A 112 -9.10 3.92 -8.43
CA MET A 112 -9.06 5.05 -7.53
C MET A 112 -7.59 5.30 -7.17
N PHE A 113 -6.94 6.22 -7.87
CA PHE A 113 -5.51 6.46 -7.74
C PHE A 113 -5.14 6.99 -6.35
N GLU A 114 -4.37 6.20 -5.60
CA GLU A 114 -3.91 6.50 -4.24
C GLU A 114 -2.41 6.87 -4.20
N GLY A 115 -1.86 7.34 -5.31
CA GLY A 115 -0.44 7.75 -5.41
C GLY A 115 0.48 6.67 -6.01
N GLN A 116 -0.02 5.47 -6.27
CA GLN A 116 0.71 4.39 -6.91
C GLN A 116 0.10 4.02 -8.27
N GLU A 117 0.94 3.92 -9.29
CA GLU A 117 0.54 3.46 -10.62
C GLU A 117 0.43 1.94 -10.68
N LEU A 118 -0.42 1.43 -11.56
CA LEU A 118 -0.51 0.00 -11.81
C LEU A 118 0.64 -0.47 -12.70
N ASP A 119 1.18 -1.64 -12.42
CA ASP A 119 2.00 -2.36 -13.39
C ASP A 119 1.11 -2.74 -14.59
N LEU A 120 1.39 -2.14 -15.75
CA LEU A 120 0.55 -2.31 -16.93
C LEU A 120 0.52 -3.75 -17.44
N ASN A 121 1.66 -4.46 -17.39
CA ASN A 121 1.74 -5.84 -17.85
C ASN A 121 0.89 -6.76 -16.96
N TYR A 122 0.92 -6.52 -15.65
CA TYR A 122 0.10 -7.23 -14.69
C TYR A 122 -1.38 -6.88 -14.83
N ALA A 123 -1.70 -5.59 -15.01
CA ALA A 123 -3.07 -5.12 -15.20
C ALA A 123 -3.72 -5.71 -16.47
N GLU A 124 -3.00 -5.75 -17.59
CA GLU A 124 -3.48 -6.35 -18.84
C GLU A 124 -3.77 -7.86 -18.70
N LYS A 125 -2.92 -8.60 -17.98
CA LYS A 125 -3.17 -10.02 -17.68
C LYS A 125 -4.37 -10.18 -16.74
N THR A 126 -4.49 -9.31 -15.74
CA THR A 126 -5.61 -9.32 -14.79
C THR A 126 -6.94 -9.10 -15.51
N LEU A 127 -7.00 -8.16 -16.46
CA LEU A 127 -8.20 -7.90 -17.27
C LEU A 127 -8.69 -9.14 -18.04
N GLN A 128 -7.78 -9.97 -18.56
CA GLN A 128 -8.13 -11.22 -19.24
C GLN A 128 -8.86 -12.20 -18.30
N HIS A 129 -8.41 -12.28 -17.04
CA HIS A 129 -9.07 -13.09 -16.03
C HIS A 129 -10.43 -12.51 -15.62
N VAL A 130 -10.53 -11.18 -15.50
CA VAL A 130 -11.83 -10.53 -15.23
C VAL A 130 -12.82 -10.80 -16.36
N TYR A 131 -12.39 -10.71 -17.62
CA TYR A 131 -13.22 -11.09 -18.77
C TYR A 131 -13.66 -12.53 -18.71
N THR A 132 -12.79 -13.46 -18.29
CA THR A 132 -13.16 -14.88 -18.14
C THR A 132 -14.35 -15.06 -17.18
N LEU A 133 -14.43 -14.23 -16.13
CA LEU A 133 -15.53 -14.25 -15.17
C LEU A 133 -16.76 -13.48 -15.66
N TRP A 134 -16.55 -12.33 -16.31
CA TRP A 134 -17.62 -11.42 -16.73
C TRP A 134 -18.29 -11.83 -18.06
N GLY A 135 -17.52 -12.40 -19.00
CA GLY A 135 -17.97 -12.89 -20.31
C GLY A 135 -18.20 -11.81 -21.38
N ARG A 136 -17.84 -10.55 -21.10
CA ARG A 136 -17.97 -9.39 -22.00
C ARG A 136 -16.72 -8.52 -21.89
N PRO A 137 -16.45 -7.63 -22.86
CA PRO A 137 -15.31 -6.72 -22.80
C PRO A 137 -15.22 -5.97 -21.46
N VAL A 138 -14.00 -5.79 -20.99
CA VAL A 138 -13.68 -5.14 -19.71
C VAL A 138 -12.73 -3.99 -19.95
N HIS A 139 -13.05 -2.85 -19.34
CA HIS A 139 -12.29 -1.60 -19.42
C HIS A 139 -11.77 -1.24 -18.03
N LEU A 140 -10.50 -0.86 -17.93
CA LEU A 140 -9.88 -0.35 -16.70
C LEU A 140 -9.31 1.04 -16.97
N GLU A 141 -9.93 2.04 -16.36
CA GLU A 141 -9.40 3.39 -16.31
C GLU A 141 -8.36 3.50 -15.19
N THR A 142 -7.17 4.03 -15.50
CA THR A 142 -6.13 4.32 -14.50
C THR A 142 -5.32 5.56 -14.88
N LEU A 143 -4.54 6.08 -13.92
CA LEU A 143 -3.48 7.04 -14.16
C LEU A 143 -2.16 6.30 -14.42
N TYR A 144 -1.40 6.73 -15.43
CA TYR A 144 -0.05 6.24 -15.73
C TYR A 144 0.77 7.38 -16.33
N GLU A 145 1.96 7.64 -15.78
CA GLU A 145 2.82 8.80 -16.10
C GLU A 145 2.04 10.13 -16.10
N GLY A 146 1.14 10.28 -15.12
CA GLY A 146 0.28 11.48 -14.99
C GLY A 146 -0.81 11.63 -16.05
N LYS A 147 -1.01 10.64 -16.94
CA LYS A 147 -2.06 10.64 -17.97
C LYS A 147 -3.15 9.63 -17.63
N ARG A 148 -4.42 10.00 -17.84
CA ARG A 148 -5.53 9.04 -17.76
C ARG A 148 -5.49 8.15 -18.99
N ILE A 149 -5.44 6.85 -18.74
CA ILE A 149 -5.45 5.82 -19.78
C ILE A 149 -6.61 4.87 -19.55
N LEU A 150 -7.05 4.24 -20.63
CA LEU A 150 -8.03 3.16 -20.62
C LEU A 150 -7.36 1.90 -21.17
N LEU A 151 -7.23 0.89 -20.32
CA LEU A 151 -6.88 -0.46 -20.74
C LEU A 151 -8.18 -1.19 -21.07
N THR A 152 -8.21 -1.95 -22.16
CA THR A 152 -9.40 -2.70 -22.58
C THR A 152 -9.00 -4.08 -23.06
N TYR A 153 -9.72 -5.09 -22.61
CA TYR A 153 -9.64 -6.44 -23.18
C TYR A 153 -11.00 -6.83 -23.78
N ASP A 154 -11.00 -7.16 -25.07
CA ASP A 154 -12.20 -7.46 -25.85
C ASP A 154 -12.54 -8.96 -25.94
N GLY A 155 -11.68 -9.82 -25.39
CA GLY A 155 -11.78 -11.28 -25.49
C GLY A 155 -10.72 -11.90 -26.41
N GLU A 156 -10.03 -11.08 -27.21
CA GLU A 156 -8.95 -11.54 -28.09
C GLU A 156 -7.64 -10.80 -27.82
N ARG A 157 -7.70 -9.48 -27.61
CA ARG A 157 -6.52 -8.63 -27.48
C ARG A 157 -6.67 -7.55 -26.43
N ASN A 158 -5.54 -7.14 -25.86
CA ASN A 158 -5.45 -5.93 -25.03
C ASN A 158 -5.24 -4.71 -25.91
N THR A 159 -5.93 -3.62 -25.58
CA THR A 159 -5.73 -2.31 -26.20
C THR A 159 -5.58 -1.25 -25.11
N LYS A 160 -4.75 -0.24 -25.39
CA LYS A 160 -4.50 0.90 -24.52
C LYS A 160 -4.79 2.18 -25.28
N SER A 161 -5.62 3.05 -24.71
CA SER A 161 -5.85 4.40 -25.23
C SER A 161 -5.64 5.45 -24.14
N THR A 162 -5.26 6.66 -24.55
CA THR A 162 -5.23 7.82 -23.65
C THR A 162 -6.61 8.46 -23.66
N LEU A 163 -7.11 8.83 -22.49
CA LEU A 163 -8.35 9.61 -22.37
C LEU A 163 -7.98 11.10 -22.39
N GLU A 164 -8.47 11.84 -23.38
CA GLU A 164 -8.38 13.30 -23.37
C GLU A 164 -9.29 13.89 -22.27
N LYS A 165 -8.92 15.08 -21.80
CA LYS A 165 -9.63 15.79 -20.71
C LYS A 165 -11.05 16.18 -21.12
#